data_AF-A0A840Q4Q9-F1
#
_entry.id   AF-A0A840Q4Q9-F1
#
_cell.length_a   1.000
_cell.length_b   1.000
_cell.length_c   1.000
_cell.angle_alpha   90.00
_cell.angle_beta   90.00
_cell.angle_gamma   90.00
#
_symmetry.space_group_name_H-M   'P 1'
#
loop_
_entity.id
_entity.type
_entity.pdbx_description
1 polymer ?
#
loop_
_entity_poly.entity_id
_entity_poly.type
_entity_poly.pdbx_seq_one_letter_code
_entity_poly.pdbx_strand_id
1 'polypeptide(L)'
;MASTELEKKPSQAIDPAEEPSVEWGWHGGFPRGTQFMGWFSVVAVLAMLIGNHQGILSGGTGFKTEDVFLIGTAVVLVIGLLVDLRRRKNAWRR
;
A
#
# COMPACT_ATOMS: atom_id res chain seq x y z
N MET A 1 27.45 31.00 16.89
CA MET A 1 26.03 30.64 16.77
C MET A 1 25.91 29.75 15.55
N ALA A 2 25.86 28.42 15.74
CA ALA A 2 25.60 27.50 14.64
C ALA A 2 24.11 27.63 14.31
N SER A 3 23.81 28.06 13.09
CA SER A 3 22.46 28.10 12.55
C SER A 3 21.92 26.66 12.51
N THR A 4 21.05 26.33 13.46
CA THR A 4 20.30 25.06 13.56
C THR A 4 19.09 25.05 12.62
N GLU A 5 19.10 25.86 11.57
CA GLU A 5 18.12 25.80 10.50
C GLU A 5 18.45 24.53 9.70
N LEU A 6 17.73 23.44 10.02
CA LEU A 6 17.67 22.28 9.14
C LEU A 6 17.19 22.77 7.78
N GLU A 7 18.08 22.70 6.79
CA GLU A 7 17.73 22.98 5.40
C GLU A 7 16.49 22.16 5.05
N LYS A 8 15.34 22.83 4.92
CA LYS A 8 14.07 22.21 4.54
C LYS A 8 14.24 21.67 3.13
N LYS A 9 14.69 20.42 3.06
CA LYS A 9 14.74 19.68 1.81
C LYS A 9 13.35 19.76 1.19
N PRO A 10 13.21 20.06 -0.11
CA PRO A 10 11.91 20.11 -0.78
C PRO A 10 11.30 18.70 -0.95
N SER A 11 11.54 17.78 -0.01
CA SER A 11 11.13 16.39 -0.04
C SER A 11 9.62 16.19 0.13
N GLN A 12 8.88 17.23 0.51
CA GLN A 12 7.42 17.24 0.53
C GLN A 12 6.91 18.57 0.00
N ALA A 13 6.65 18.62 -1.31
CA ALA A 13 5.80 19.63 -1.91
C ALA A 13 4.33 19.39 -1.50
N ILE A 14 4.04 19.42 -0.20
CA ILE A 14 2.68 19.43 0.35
C ILE A 14 2.44 20.88 0.76
N ASP A 15 1.38 21.48 0.22
CA ASP A 15 1.02 22.86 0.53
C ASP A 15 0.65 22.98 2.03
N PRO A 16 1.32 23.85 2.81
CA PRO A 16 0.95 24.12 4.19
C PRO A 16 -0.50 24.59 4.35
N ALA A 17 -1.13 25.12 3.30
CA ALA A 17 -2.55 25.47 3.29
C ALA A 17 -3.48 24.24 3.30
N GLU A 18 -3.03 23.11 2.74
CA GLU A 18 -3.78 21.84 2.74
C GLU A 18 -3.53 21.04 4.03
N GLU A 19 -2.29 21.03 4.53
CA GLU A 19 -1.92 20.34 5.79
C GLU A 19 -1.01 21.23 6.67
N PRO A 20 -1.57 21.98 7.65
CA PRO A 20 -0.81 22.93 8.47
C PRO A 20 0.23 22.27 9.39
N SER A 21 0.07 20.97 9.69
CA SER A 21 1.03 20.19 10.47
C SER A 21 2.22 19.65 9.65
N VAL A 22 2.32 19.96 8.35
CA VAL A 22 3.46 19.58 7.49
C VAL A 22 4.80 20.02 8.08
N GLU A 23 4.82 21.15 8.79
CA GLU A 23 6.00 21.64 9.49
C GLU A 23 6.54 20.71 10.59
N TRP A 24 5.73 19.80 11.15
CA TRP A 24 6.15 18.86 12.20
C TRP A 24 6.81 17.60 11.63
N GLY A 25 6.82 17.44 10.30
CA GLY A 25 7.73 16.52 9.58
C GLY A 25 7.22 15.10 9.33
N TRP A 26 6.08 14.68 9.87
CA TRP A 26 5.60 13.29 9.76
C TRP A 26 4.68 13.04 8.54
N HIS A 27 4.48 14.04 7.68
CA HIS A 27 3.53 14.00 6.54
C HIS A 27 4.13 13.34 5.27
N GLY A 28 5.27 12.67 5.41
CA GLY A 28 6.02 12.11 4.29
C GLY A 28 5.27 10.99 3.61
N GLY A 29 4.82 11.23 2.38
CA GLY A 29 4.30 10.15 1.53
C GLY A 29 5.45 9.32 0.95
N PHE A 30 5.27 7.99 0.90
CA PHE A 30 6.18 7.10 0.16
C PHE A 30 5.47 6.32 -0.96
N PRO A 31 5.00 7.00 -2.03
CA PRO A 31 4.21 6.41 -3.12
C PRO A 31 4.73 5.09 -3.67
N ARG A 32 6.04 5.02 -3.94
CA ARG A 32 6.68 3.84 -4.52
C ARG A 32 6.75 2.71 -3.50
N GLY A 33 7.06 3.04 -2.23
CA GLY A 33 7.06 2.05 -1.15
C GLY A 33 5.67 1.52 -0.84
N THR A 34 4.64 2.36 -0.86
CA THR A 34 3.24 1.92 -0.69
C THR A 34 2.84 0.92 -1.77
N GLN A 35 3.17 1.20 -3.03
CA GLN A 35 2.89 0.28 -4.13
C GLN A 35 3.68 -1.03 -4.01
N PHE A 36 4.98 -0.95 -3.71
CA PHE A 36 5.83 -2.12 -3.52
C PHE A 36 5.32 -3.01 -2.38
N MET A 37 5.08 -2.43 -1.20
CA MET A 37 4.57 -3.16 -0.04
C MET A 37 3.17 -3.70 -0.28
N GLY A 38 2.32 -2.97 -0.99
CA GLY A 38 0.99 -3.45 -1.36
C GLY A 38 1.04 -4.70 -2.24
N TRP A 39 1.86 -4.70 -3.30
CA TRP A 39 2.03 -5.89 -4.15
C TRP A 39 2.71 -7.03 -3.41
N PHE A 40 3.68 -6.73 -2.54
CA PHE A 40 4.25 -7.73 -1.64
C PHE A 40 3.18 -8.38 -0.75
N SER A 41 2.28 -7.59 -0.15
CA SER A 41 1.16 -8.12 0.65
C SER A 41 0.22 -9.00 -0.17
N VAL A 42 -0.08 -8.64 -1.43
CA VAL A 42 -0.89 -9.50 -2.33
C VAL A 42 -0.21 -10.86 -2.51
N VAL A 43 1.09 -10.89 -2.81
CA VAL A 43 1.85 -12.13 -2.98
C VAL A 43 1.89 -12.93 -1.68
N ALA A 44 2.13 -12.27 -0.54
CA ALA A 44 2.18 -12.93 0.76
C ALA A 44 0.84 -13.60 1.13
N VAL A 45 -0.29 -12.90 0.94
CA VAL A 45 -1.63 -13.45 1.22
C VAL A 45 -1.95 -14.63 0.31
N LEU A 46 -1.60 -14.56 -0.99
CA LEU A 46 -1.81 -15.68 -1.91
C LEU A 46 -0.90 -16.87 -1.62
N ALA A 47 0.34 -16.63 -1.18
CA ALA A 47 1.26 -17.69 -0.77
C ALA A 47 0.71 -18.48 0.43
N MET A 48 -0.09 -17.86 1.31
CA MET A 48 -0.73 -18.54 2.43
C MET A 48 -1.80 -19.57 2.03
N LEU A 49 -2.21 -19.62 0.74
CA LEU A 49 -3.04 -20.70 0.20
C LEU A 49 -2.27 -22.03 0.08
N ILE A 50 -0.95 -22.01 0.25
CA ILE A 50 -0.09 -23.19 0.26
C ILE A 50 0.41 -23.39 1.69
N GLY A 51 0.12 -24.54 2.31
CA GLY A 51 0.66 -24.82 3.64
C GLY A 51 -0.03 -25.94 4.40
N ASN A 52 -0.24 -25.74 5.69
CA ASN A 52 -0.74 -26.81 6.58
C ASN A 52 -2.26 -27.03 6.51
N HIS A 53 -3.02 -26.19 5.81
CA HIS A 53 -4.47 -26.30 5.71
C HIS A 53 -4.87 -27.16 4.50
N GLN A 54 -6.05 -27.78 4.54
CA GLN A 54 -6.58 -28.62 3.44
C GLN A 54 -7.46 -27.77 2.50
N GLY A 55 -6.88 -26.69 1.97
CA GLY A 55 -7.51 -25.75 1.05
C GLY A 55 -7.31 -26.13 -0.42
N ILE A 56 -7.81 -25.28 -1.31
CA ILE A 56 -7.82 -25.53 -2.77
C ILE A 56 -6.43 -25.74 -3.39
N LEU A 57 -5.39 -25.04 -2.91
CA LEU A 57 -4.01 -25.20 -3.40
C LEU A 57 -3.14 -26.09 -2.50
N SER A 58 -3.71 -26.62 -1.42
CA SER A 58 -2.97 -27.25 -0.33
C SER A 58 -3.43 -28.70 -0.05
N GLY A 59 -3.87 -29.39 -1.10
CA GLY A 59 -4.21 -30.82 -1.08
C GLY A 59 -5.65 -31.17 -0.71
N GLY A 60 -6.49 -30.17 -0.42
CA GLY A 60 -7.92 -30.36 -0.14
C GLY A 60 -8.76 -30.59 -1.41
N THR A 61 -9.92 -31.22 -1.25
CA THR A 61 -10.84 -31.54 -2.36
C THR A 61 -11.80 -30.41 -2.76
N GLY A 62 -11.72 -29.24 -2.12
CA GLY A 62 -12.60 -28.11 -2.43
C GLY A 62 -12.26 -26.82 -1.68
N PHE A 63 -12.98 -25.75 -2.02
CA PHE A 63 -12.83 -24.45 -1.37
C PHE A 63 -13.15 -24.52 0.11
N LYS A 64 -12.30 -23.87 0.91
CA LYS A 64 -12.54 -23.65 2.33
C LYS A 64 -12.86 -22.18 2.60
N THR A 65 -13.45 -21.93 3.77
CA THR A 65 -13.78 -20.57 4.21
C THR A 65 -12.52 -19.71 4.27
N GLU A 66 -11.38 -20.25 4.72
CA GLU A 66 -10.11 -19.53 4.75
C GLU A 66 -9.65 -19.11 3.33
N ASP A 67 -9.80 -19.99 2.34
CA ASP A 67 -9.45 -19.67 0.94
C ASP A 67 -10.25 -18.47 0.42
N VAL A 68 -11.54 -18.42 0.76
CA VAL A 68 -12.43 -17.32 0.35
C VAL A 68 -11.95 -15.99 0.95
N PHE A 69 -11.56 -15.97 2.22
CA PHE A 69 -11.04 -14.77 2.86
C PHE A 69 -9.67 -14.36 2.29
N LEU A 70 -8.76 -15.29 2.05
CA LEU A 70 -7.44 -15.00 1.47
C LEU A 70 -7.57 -14.46 0.04
N ILE A 71 -8.33 -15.14 -0.82
CA ILE A 71 -8.56 -14.71 -2.20
C ILE A 71 -9.34 -13.39 -2.23
N GLY A 72 -10.40 -13.25 -1.42
CA GLY A 72 -11.19 -12.02 -1.34
C GLY A 72 -10.33 -10.83 -0.91
N THR A 73 -9.48 -11.00 0.11
CA THR A 73 -8.56 -9.96 0.58
C THR A 73 -7.55 -9.59 -0.50
N ALA A 74 -6.96 -10.58 -1.19
CA ALA A 74 -6.03 -10.35 -2.28
C ALA A 74 -6.69 -9.56 -3.42
N VAL A 75 -7.93 -9.90 -3.80
CA VAL A 75 -8.70 -9.17 -4.83
C VAL A 75 -8.93 -7.71 -4.42
N VAL A 76 -9.35 -7.46 -3.18
CA VAL A 76 -9.55 -6.09 -2.67
C VAL A 76 -8.25 -5.28 -2.72
N LEU A 77 -7.13 -5.86 -2.29
CA LEU A 77 -5.82 -5.22 -2.35
C LEU A 77 -5.41 -4.89 -3.80
N VAL A 78 -5.53 -5.84 -4.72
CA VAL A 78 -5.21 -5.63 -6.15
C VAL A 78 -6.05 -4.50 -6.73
N ILE A 79 -7.37 -4.50 -6.50
CA ILE A 79 -8.25 -3.43 -6.96
C ILE A 79 -7.82 -2.08 -6.37
N GLY A 80 -7.55 -2.01 -5.07
CA GLY A 80 -7.08 -0.80 -4.40
C GLY A 80 -5.79 -0.26 -5.01
N LEU A 81 -4.81 -1.12 -5.28
CA LEU A 81 -3.53 -0.75 -5.88
C LEU A 81 -3.69 -0.25 -7.33
N LEU A 82 -4.53 -0.90 -8.11
CA LEU A 82 -4.83 -0.47 -9.49
C LEU A 82 -5.56 0.88 -9.51
N VAL A 83 -6.53 1.09 -8.60
CA VAL A 83 -7.21 2.38 -8.44
C VAL A 83 -6.23 3.47 -8.04
N ASP A 84 -5.32 3.19 -7.10
CA ASP A 84 -4.27 4.12 -6.69
C ASP A 84 -3.34 4.49 -7.87
N LEU A 85 -2.86 3.50 -8.63
CA LEU A 85 -2.06 3.75 -9.83
C LEU A 85 -2.81 4.60 -10.86
N ARG A 86 -4.10 4.32 -11.09
CA ARG A 86 -4.95 5.09 -12.00
C ARG A 86 -5.14 6.53 -11.51
N ARG A 87 -5.38 6.74 -10.21
CA ARG A 87 -5.51 8.07 -9.61
C ARG A 87 -4.23 8.88 -9.78
N ARG A 88 -3.07 8.28 -9.51
CA ARG A 88 -1.75 8.93 -9.68
C ARG A 88 -1.48 9.32 -11.13
N LYS A 89 -1.77 8.44 -12.10
CA LYS A 89 -1.64 8.75 -13.53
C LYS A 89 -2.53 9.90 -14.00
N ASN A 90 -3.66 10.12 -13.33
CA ASN A 90 -4.63 11.16 -13.66
C ASN A 90 -4.60 12.35 -12.69
N ALA A 91 -3.55 12.48 -11.88
CA ALA A 91 -3.47 13.52 -10.85
C ALA A 91 -3.48 14.94 -11.44
N TRP A 92 -2.97 15.12 -12.67
CA TRP A 92 -2.97 16.39 -13.41
C TRP A 92 -4.36 16.89 -13.83
N ARG A 93 -5.41 16.05 -13.73
CA ARG A 93 -6.80 16.44 -14.05
C ARG A 93 -7.53 17.06 -12.86
N ARG A 94 -6.86 17.19 -11.72
CA ARG A 94 -7.41 17.79 -10.50
C ARG A 94 -6.85 19.20 -10.35
#